data_AF-F1S7C9-F1
#
_entry.id   AF-F1S7C9-F1
#
_cell.length_a   1.000
_cell.length_b   1.000
_cell.length_c   1.000
_cell.angle_alpha   90.00
_cell.angle_beta   90.00
_cell.angle_gamma   90.00
#
_symmetry.space_group_name_H-M   'P 1'
#
loop_
_entity.id
_entity.type
_entity.pdbx_description
1 polymer ?
#
loop_
_entity_poly.entity_id
_entity_poly.type
_entity_poly.pdbx_seq_one_letter_code
_entity_poly.pdbx_strand_id
1 'polypeptide(L)'
;MVWCNFLQLTFEDENVGQGRHPRGTSTSAMKEADTPPTSFWCCSVINHKALWLLQLYPLSIHSFTQVERDQQTAIMAGKPILHYFNGRGRMECIRWLLAAAGVEFEEKFIKTPEDLDKLTNDGSLLFQQVPMVEIDGMKLVQTRAILNYIATKYNLYGKDAKERALIDMYTEGVADLGEMILLLPLCPPNEKDAKVASIKEKSTNRYLPAFEKVLKSHGQDYLVGNKLSRADIQLVELLYYVEELDPSLLANFPLLKALKTRVSNLPTVKKFLQPGSQRKPPMDEKKLEEAKNIFRIK
;
A
#
# COMPACT_ATOMS: atom_id res chain seq x y z
N MET A 1 9.61 -12.98 -51.05
CA MET A 1 10.75 -12.55 -50.23
C MET A 1 10.18 -12.33 -48.82
N VAL A 2 10.02 -13.30 -47.90
CA VAL A 2 10.99 -14.24 -47.28
C VAL A 2 12.31 -13.50 -47.08
N TRP A 3 12.70 -13.12 -45.86
CA TRP A 3 13.21 -14.03 -44.84
C TRP A 3 12.87 -13.61 -43.40
N CYS A 4 12.50 -14.63 -42.62
CA CYS A 4 12.49 -14.71 -41.17
C CYS A 4 13.87 -15.22 -40.75
N ASN A 5 14.47 -14.73 -39.65
CA ASN A 5 15.62 -15.40 -39.04
C ASN A 5 15.37 -15.70 -37.56
N PHE A 6 15.35 -17.00 -37.32
CA PHE A 6 15.30 -17.73 -36.06
C PHE A 6 16.69 -17.68 -35.41
N LEU A 7 16.77 -17.57 -34.08
CA LEU A 7 17.96 -17.95 -33.35
C LEU A 7 17.55 -18.77 -32.13
N GLN A 8 17.97 -20.03 -32.15
CA GLN A 8 17.77 -21.07 -31.15
C GLN A 8 19.17 -21.56 -30.77
N LEU A 9 19.52 -21.49 -29.48
CA LEU A 9 20.67 -22.14 -28.86
C LEU A 9 20.18 -22.60 -27.47
N THR A 10 19.69 -23.83 -27.34
CA THR A 10 20.41 -25.06 -26.92
C THR A 10 20.99 -24.98 -25.50
N PHE A 11 20.30 -25.67 -24.59
CA PHE A 11 20.76 -26.18 -23.30
C PHE A 11 21.63 -27.43 -23.54
N GLU A 12 22.75 -27.55 -22.84
CA GLU A 12 23.40 -28.84 -22.57
C GLU A 12 23.80 -28.89 -21.08
N ASP A 13 23.21 -29.86 -20.39
CA ASP A 13 23.64 -30.39 -19.10
C ASP A 13 24.71 -31.48 -19.35
N GLU A 14 25.81 -31.47 -18.61
CA GLU A 14 26.61 -32.67 -18.39
C GLU A 14 26.97 -32.84 -16.91
N ASN A 15 27.14 -34.11 -16.55
CA ASN A 15 26.83 -34.72 -15.27
C ASN A 15 28.03 -35.59 -14.82
N VAL A 16 28.14 -35.84 -13.52
CA VAL A 16 28.81 -37.00 -12.87
C VAL A 16 30.35 -37.01 -12.69
N GLY A 17 30.80 -37.36 -11.46
CA GLY A 17 31.93 -38.29 -11.30
C GLY A 17 32.85 -38.13 -10.07
N GLN A 18 32.65 -38.98 -9.07
CA GLN A 18 33.43 -39.12 -7.82
C GLN A 18 34.89 -39.63 -8.00
N GLY A 19 35.75 -39.38 -6.99
CA GLY A 19 36.71 -40.42 -6.57
C GLY A 19 38.08 -40.04 -5.97
N ARG A 20 38.18 -40.19 -4.63
CA ARG A 20 39.30 -40.75 -3.82
C ARG A 20 40.57 -39.94 -3.47
N HIS A 21 40.70 -39.73 -2.15
CA HIS A 21 41.89 -39.70 -1.26
C HIS A 21 42.90 -40.85 -1.49
N PRO A 22 44.17 -40.84 -0.95
CA PRO A 22 44.47 -40.58 0.48
C PRO A 22 45.88 -40.09 0.91
N ARG A 23 45.97 -39.74 2.22
CA ARG A 23 47.04 -39.99 3.23
C ARG A 23 47.61 -38.74 3.93
N GLY A 24 47.67 -38.81 5.26
CA GLY A 24 48.46 -37.90 6.10
C GLY A 24 48.02 -37.82 7.56
N THR A 25 48.41 -38.83 8.34
CA THR A 25 48.32 -39.00 9.81
C THR A 25 48.80 -37.81 10.66
N SER A 26 48.13 -37.52 11.78
CA SER A 26 48.76 -37.57 13.12
C SER A 26 47.71 -37.51 14.25
N THR A 27 48.04 -38.20 15.33
CA THR A 27 47.26 -38.60 16.50
C THR A 27 47.37 -37.62 17.66
N SER A 28 46.29 -37.43 18.43
CA SER A 28 46.37 -37.42 19.90
C SER A 28 45.02 -37.84 20.50
N ALA A 29 45.11 -38.66 21.55
CA ALA A 29 44.01 -39.29 22.27
C ALA A 29 43.92 -38.74 23.69
N MET A 30 42.71 -38.74 24.28
CA MET A 30 42.35 -38.76 25.71
C MET A 30 40.84 -38.50 25.78
N LYS A 31 39.96 -39.12 26.57
CA LYS A 31 39.92 -40.26 27.50
C LYS A 31 38.42 -40.38 27.87
N GLU A 32 37.89 -41.60 27.94
CA GLU A 32 36.54 -41.96 28.42
C GLU A 32 36.44 -42.02 29.97
N ALA A 33 35.21 -42.25 30.46
CA ALA A 33 34.74 -42.59 31.83
C ALA A 33 34.02 -41.42 32.55
N ASP A 34 32.83 -41.49 33.17
CA ASP A 34 32.04 -42.57 33.78
C ASP A 34 30.54 -42.17 33.90
N THR A 35 29.63 -43.15 34.04
CA THR A 35 28.24 -43.05 34.58
C THR A 35 28.21 -43.80 35.95
N PRO A 36 27.09 -44.04 36.73
CA PRO A 36 25.63 -43.71 36.68
C PRO A 36 25.12 -43.26 38.12
N PRO A 37 23.88 -43.50 38.68
CA PRO A 37 22.63 -44.17 38.23
C PRO A 37 21.26 -43.56 38.67
N THR A 38 20.19 -44.35 38.43
CA THR A 38 18.79 -44.34 38.95
C THR A 38 17.73 -43.78 37.98
N SER A 39 16.58 -44.41 37.66
CA SER A 39 15.96 -45.67 38.11
C SER A 39 14.66 -45.98 37.31
N PHE A 40 14.27 -47.27 37.32
CA PHE A 40 12.94 -47.87 37.09
C PHE A 40 12.41 -48.16 35.66
N TRP A 41 12.52 -49.46 35.35
CA TRP A 41 11.63 -50.26 34.49
C TRP A 41 10.17 -50.25 34.97
N CYS A 42 9.18 -50.28 34.08
CA CYS A 42 8.61 -51.54 33.56
C CYS A 42 7.34 -51.30 32.72
N CYS A 43 7.27 -51.98 31.58
CA CYS A 43 6.09 -52.16 30.75
C CYS A 43 4.90 -52.73 31.53
N SER A 44 3.69 -52.33 31.16
CA SER A 44 2.47 -53.11 31.37
C SER A 44 1.39 -52.77 30.34
N VAL A 45 1.05 -53.80 29.55
CA VAL A 45 -0.28 -54.18 29.06
C VAL A 45 -1.00 -53.19 28.11
N ILE A 46 -0.91 -53.54 26.83
CA ILE A 46 -1.79 -53.09 25.75
C ILE A 46 -3.21 -53.59 26.03
N ASN A 47 -4.15 -52.69 26.30
CA ASN A 47 -5.57 -53.01 26.34
C ASN A 47 -6.22 -52.57 25.02
N HIS A 48 -6.56 -53.57 24.19
CA HIS A 48 -7.35 -53.42 22.97
C HIS A 48 -8.76 -52.94 23.32
N LYS A 49 -9.02 -51.63 23.36
CA LYS A 49 -10.37 -51.04 23.33
C LYS A 49 -10.34 -49.51 23.16
N ALA A 50 -9.66 -49.04 22.12
CA ALA A 50 -9.80 -47.66 21.64
C ALA A 50 -9.41 -47.52 20.15
N LEU A 51 -9.62 -48.56 19.35
CA LEU A 51 -9.84 -48.38 17.92
C LEU A 51 -11.36 -48.27 17.78
N TRP A 52 -11.85 -47.22 17.10
CA TRP A 52 -13.23 -46.95 16.64
C TRP A 52 -13.82 -45.57 16.96
N LEU A 53 -13.03 -44.54 17.30
CA LEU A 53 -13.53 -43.15 17.34
C LEU A 53 -12.52 -42.07 16.86
N LEU A 54 -11.76 -42.35 15.79
CA LEU A 54 -10.91 -41.34 15.12
C LEU A 54 -11.07 -41.30 13.59
N GLN A 55 -12.19 -41.80 13.07
CA GLN A 55 -12.67 -41.41 11.75
C GLN A 55 -13.88 -40.50 11.96
N LEU A 56 -13.93 -39.41 11.18
CA LEU A 56 -14.97 -38.37 11.13
C LEU A 56 -14.64 -37.02 11.82
N TYR A 57 -13.45 -36.48 11.59
CA TYR A 57 -13.36 -35.04 11.31
C TYR A 57 -12.31 -34.83 10.22
N PRO A 58 -12.69 -34.46 8.99
CA PRO A 58 -11.72 -33.90 8.07
C PRO A 58 -11.23 -32.60 8.71
N LEU A 59 -9.96 -32.57 9.12
CA LEU A 59 -9.23 -31.31 9.31
C LEU A 59 -9.22 -30.64 7.93
N SER A 60 -10.24 -29.82 7.68
CA SER A 60 -10.28 -28.94 6.53
C SER A 60 -9.13 -27.97 6.69
N ILE A 61 -8.04 -28.23 5.97
CA ILE A 61 -6.98 -27.26 5.74
C ILE A 61 -7.66 -26.15 4.93
N HIS A 62 -8.25 -25.16 5.61
CA HIS A 62 -8.74 -23.97 4.95
C HIS A 62 -7.51 -23.27 4.36
N SER A 63 -7.36 -23.37 3.04
CA SER A 63 -6.41 -22.54 2.32
C SER A 63 -6.90 -21.10 2.44
N PHE A 64 -6.28 -20.31 3.32
CA PHE A 64 -6.57 -18.89 3.42
C PHE A 64 -6.46 -18.23 2.04
N THR A 65 -7.40 -17.35 1.73
CA THR A 65 -7.31 -16.49 0.56
C THR A 65 -6.09 -15.56 0.70
N GLN A 66 -5.58 -15.03 -0.41
CA GLN A 66 -4.47 -14.07 -0.36
C GLN A 66 -4.82 -12.86 0.51
N VAL A 67 -6.09 -12.44 0.49
CA VAL A 67 -6.61 -11.32 1.31
C VAL A 67 -6.54 -11.66 2.80
N GLU A 68 -6.94 -12.86 3.20
CA GLU A 68 -6.86 -13.29 4.60
C GLU A 68 -5.41 -13.47 5.06
N ARG A 69 -4.51 -13.97 4.20
CA ARG A 69 -3.07 -14.02 4.50
C ARG A 69 -2.48 -12.63 4.70
N ASP A 70 -2.78 -11.69 3.81
CA ASP A 70 -2.28 -10.32 3.86
C ASP A 70 -2.82 -9.62 5.14
N GLN A 71 -4.07 -9.88 5.52
CA GLN A 71 -4.66 -9.44 6.80
C GLN A 71 -3.96 -10.07 8.01
N GLN A 72 -3.66 -11.37 7.99
CA GLN A 72 -2.97 -12.06 9.08
C GLN A 72 -1.55 -11.50 9.30
N THR A 73 -0.81 -11.20 8.23
CA THR A 73 0.50 -10.51 8.33
C THR A 73 0.39 -9.08 8.86
N ALA A 74 -0.70 -8.37 8.53
CA ALA A 74 -0.98 -7.04 9.07
C ALA A 74 -1.40 -7.06 10.55
N ILE A 75 -1.83 -8.21 11.09
CA ILE A 75 -2.09 -8.39 12.53
C ILE A 75 -0.79 -8.66 13.30
N MET A 76 0.21 -9.28 12.66
CA MET A 76 1.51 -9.56 13.27
C MET A 76 2.44 -8.33 13.31
N ALA A 77 2.27 -7.38 12.40
CA ALA A 77 2.86 -6.04 12.48
C ALA A 77 1.86 -5.11 13.19
N GLY A 78 2.31 -4.27 14.12
CA GLY A 78 1.40 -3.30 14.77
C GLY A 78 0.67 -2.40 13.76
N LYS A 79 -0.50 -1.86 14.15
CA LYS A 79 -1.28 -0.95 13.29
C LYS A 79 -0.42 0.25 12.86
N PRO A 80 -0.48 0.68 11.58
CA PRO A 80 0.20 1.90 11.17
C PRO A 80 -0.30 3.11 11.98
N ILE A 81 0.61 4.01 12.37
CA ILE A 81 0.28 5.25 13.10
C ILE A 81 0.61 6.45 12.21
N LEU A 82 -0.41 7.21 11.83
CA LEU A 82 -0.29 8.38 10.96
C LEU A 82 -0.13 9.65 11.81
N HIS A 83 0.97 10.37 11.59
CA HIS A 83 1.24 11.66 12.23
C HIS A 83 0.99 12.80 11.25
N TYR A 84 -0.08 13.55 11.51
CA TYR A 84 -0.48 14.71 10.69
C TYR A 84 -1.46 15.60 11.47
N PHE A 85 -1.81 16.77 10.94
CA PHE A 85 -2.91 17.54 11.51
C PHE A 85 -4.28 16.90 11.17
N ASN A 86 -5.33 17.29 11.89
CA ASN A 86 -6.68 16.77 11.67
C ASN A 86 -7.37 17.43 10.46
N GLY A 87 -6.90 17.07 9.26
CA GLY A 87 -7.44 17.45 7.97
C GLY A 87 -6.94 16.51 6.86
N ARG A 88 -7.42 16.74 5.62
CA ARG A 88 -6.98 15.98 4.43
C ARG A 88 -5.48 16.13 4.20
N GLY A 89 -5.10 17.30 3.68
CA GLY A 89 -3.74 17.63 3.29
C GLY A 89 -3.04 16.54 2.48
N ARG A 90 -1.74 16.36 2.70
CA ARG A 90 -0.91 15.34 2.03
C ARG A 90 -1.05 13.93 2.62
N MET A 91 -1.83 13.75 3.69
CA MET A 91 -2.04 12.46 4.34
C MET A 91 -3.28 11.73 3.82
N GLU A 92 -4.21 12.43 3.15
CA GLU A 92 -5.48 11.83 2.73
C GLU A 92 -5.29 10.66 1.77
N CYS A 93 -4.39 10.78 0.79
CA CYS A 93 -4.09 9.68 -0.14
C CYS A 93 -3.52 8.43 0.55
N ILE A 94 -2.79 8.61 1.66
CA ILE A 94 -2.29 7.51 2.50
C ILE A 94 -3.45 6.83 3.23
N ARG A 95 -4.39 7.61 3.78
CA ARG A 95 -5.62 7.07 4.40
C ARG A 95 -6.44 6.26 3.40
N TRP A 96 -6.64 6.79 2.19
CA TRP A 96 -7.34 6.10 1.10
C TRP A 96 -6.68 4.77 0.75
N LEU A 97 -5.35 4.75 0.60
CA LEU A 97 -4.62 3.54 0.21
C LEU A 97 -4.68 2.45 1.30
N LEU A 98 -4.47 2.82 2.57
CA LEU A 98 -4.59 1.89 3.70
C LEU A 98 -6.02 1.34 3.83
N ALA A 99 -7.01 2.22 3.73
CA ALA A 99 -8.41 1.83 3.83
C ALA A 99 -8.81 0.90 2.69
N ALA A 100 -8.42 1.19 1.44
CA ALA A 100 -8.66 0.32 0.29
C ALA A 100 -8.01 -1.05 0.43
N ALA A 101 -6.80 -1.11 1.02
CA ALA A 101 -6.11 -2.34 1.37
C ALA A 101 -6.73 -3.10 2.56
N GLY A 102 -7.76 -2.55 3.21
CA GLY A 102 -8.41 -3.15 4.38
C GLY A 102 -7.58 -3.11 5.66
N VAL A 103 -6.63 -2.18 5.74
CA VAL A 103 -5.70 -2.03 6.87
C VAL A 103 -6.28 -1.00 7.84
N GLU A 104 -6.47 -1.41 9.09
CA GLU A 104 -6.80 -0.48 10.17
C GLU A 104 -5.56 0.32 10.58
N PHE A 105 -5.73 1.61 10.86
CA PHE A 105 -4.65 2.50 11.25
C PHE A 105 -5.10 3.48 12.34
N GLU A 106 -4.13 3.95 13.11
CA GLU A 106 -4.33 4.97 14.13
C GLU A 106 -3.85 6.34 13.63
N GLU A 107 -4.38 7.42 14.23
CA GLU A 107 -3.97 8.79 13.92
C GLU A 107 -3.54 9.51 15.19
N LYS A 108 -2.31 10.03 15.18
CA LYS A 108 -1.81 10.95 16.20
C LYS A 108 -1.82 12.36 15.62
N PHE A 109 -2.82 13.15 16.04
CA PHE A 109 -3.00 14.48 15.52
C PHE A 109 -2.02 15.48 16.11
N ILE A 110 -1.34 16.20 15.23
CA ILE A 110 -0.57 17.41 15.55
C ILE A 110 -1.59 18.55 15.68
N LYS A 111 -1.65 19.18 16.85
CA LYS A 111 -2.65 20.23 17.15
C LYS A 111 -2.02 21.60 17.33
N THR A 112 -0.76 21.65 17.78
CA THR A 112 -0.03 22.90 17.98
C THR A 112 1.36 22.86 17.31
N PRO A 113 2.02 24.03 17.14
CA PRO A 113 3.40 24.06 16.67
C PRO A 113 4.36 23.28 17.58
N GLU A 114 4.12 23.24 18.89
CA GLU A 114 4.94 22.51 19.86
C GLU A 114 4.85 20.99 19.69
N ASP A 115 3.69 20.47 19.28
CA ASP A 115 3.55 19.04 18.93
C ASP A 115 4.46 18.67 17.75
N LEU A 116 4.56 19.55 16.74
CA LEU A 116 5.45 19.37 15.58
C LEU A 116 6.92 19.49 15.97
N ASP A 117 7.25 20.47 16.82
CA ASP A 117 8.60 20.65 17.35
C ASP A 117 9.04 19.43 18.17
N LYS A 118 8.14 18.82 18.95
CA LYS A 118 8.43 17.58 19.68
C LYS A 118 8.81 16.43 18.74
N LEU A 119 8.02 16.19 17.69
CA LEU A 119 8.35 15.15 16.69
C LEU A 119 9.70 15.41 16.00
N THR A 120 10.01 16.68 15.77
CA THR A 120 11.29 17.12 15.20
C THR A 120 12.45 16.86 16.14
N ASN A 121 12.34 17.30 17.40
CA ASN A 121 13.37 17.17 18.43
C ASN A 121 13.63 15.71 18.85
N ASP A 122 12.60 14.86 18.79
CA ASP A 122 12.71 13.42 19.03
C ASP A 122 13.40 12.68 17.86
N GLY A 123 13.87 13.38 16.83
CA GLY A 123 14.52 12.80 15.65
C GLY A 123 13.58 11.95 14.78
N SER A 124 12.26 12.09 14.95
CA SER A 124 11.27 11.26 14.25
C SER A 124 11.02 11.72 12.82
N LEU A 125 11.36 12.97 12.49
CA LEU A 125 11.13 13.57 11.17
C LEU A 125 12.46 13.81 10.46
N LEU A 126 12.84 12.90 9.56
CA LEU A 126 14.11 12.96 8.82
C LEU A 126 14.37 14.33 8.16
N PHE A 127 13.33 14.94 7.61
CA PHE A 127 13.38 16.26 6.97
C PHE A 127 12.54 17.31 7.71
N GLN A 128 12.27 17.11 9.00
CA GLN A 128 11.51 18.07 9.84
C GLN A 128 10.11 18.37 9.29
N GLN A 129 9.55 17.42 8.53
CA GLN A 129 8.31 17.55 7.79
C GLN A 129 7.42 16.34 8.01
N VAL A 130 6.12 16.58 7.97
CA VAL A 130 5.07 15.55 7.85
C VAL A 130 4.43 15.63 6.46
N PRO A 131 3.80 14.57 5.91
CA PRO A 131 3.38 13.31 6.55
C PRO A 131 4.50 12.43 7.12
N MET A 132 4.23 11.82 8.27
CA MET A 132 5.04 10.73 8.82
C MET A 132 4.13 9.55 9.21
N VAL A 133 4.58 8.33 8.93
CA VAL A 133 3.87 7.09 9.26
C VAL A 133 4.81 6.13 9.98
N GLU A 134 4.41 5.69 11.18
CA GLU A 134 5.02 4.55 11.85
C GLU A 134 4.43 3.26 11.27
N ILE A 135 5.25 2.41 10.66
CA ILE A 135 4.81 1.12 10.07
C ILE A 135 5.98 0.15 10.00
N ASP A 136 5.75 -1.12 10.38
CA ASP A 136 6.76 -2.19 10.35
C ASP A 136 8.09 -1.82 11.04
N GLY A 137 8.01 -1.11 12.17
CA GLY A 137 9.19 -0.64 12.92
C GLY A 137 9.94 0.54 12.29
N MET A 138 9.46 1.08 11.16
CA MET A 138 10.02 2.26 10.50
C MET A 138 9.20 3.51 10.79
N LYS A 139 9.86 4.67 10.76
CA LYS A 139 9.24 6.00 10.73
C LYS A 139 9.42 6.61 9.34
N LEU A 140 8.48 6.37 8.44
CA LEU A 140 8.56 6.81 7.05
C LEU A 140 8.03 8.24 6.91
N VAL A 141 8.82 9.12 6.32
CA VAL A 141 8.40 10.45 5.84
C VAL A 141 8.38 10.48 4.31
N GLN A 142 7.93 11.59 3.72
CA GLN A 142 7.72 11.78 2.27
C GLN A 142 6.54 10.95 1.72
N THR A 143 5.47 11.65 1.33
CA THR A 143 4.20 11.04 0.89
C THR A 143 4.40 9.95 -0.16
N ARG A 144 5.24 10.19 -1.18
CA ARG A 144 5.51 9.23 -2.25
C ARG A 144 6.19 7.96 -1.73
N ALA A 145 7.18 8.09 -0.85
CA ALA A 145 7.87 6.94 -0.26
C ALA A 145 6.91 6.09 0.58
N ILE A 146 6.07 6.73 1.39
CA ILE A 146 5.04 6.06 2.20
C ILE A 146 4.05 5.29 1.29
N LEU A 147 3.53 5.93 0.24
CA LEU A 147 2.62 5.29 -0.72
C LEU A 147 3.27 4.13 -1.48
N ASN A 148 4.54 4.27 -1.90
CA ASN A 148 5.28 3.20 -2.58
C ASN A 148 5.41 1.96 -1.68
N TYR A 149 5.75 2.18 -0.40
CA TYR A 149 5.89 1.12 0.58
C TYR A 149 4.57 0.37 0.82
N ILE A 150 3.50 1.11 1.12
CA ILE A 150 2.16 0.55 1.37
C ILE A 150 1.67 -0.20 0.12
N ALA A 151 1.78 0.39 -1.07
CA ALA A 151 1.33 -0.25 -2.30
C ALA A 151 2.09 -1.55 -2.59
N THR A 152 3.40 -1.58 -2.32
CA THR A 152 4.22 -2.79 -2.48
C THR A 152 3.81 -3.86 -1.47
N LYS A 153 3.70 -3.50 -0.18
CA LYS A 153 3.36 -4.40 0.92
C LYS A 153 2.02 -5.11 0.70
N TYR A 154 1.03 -4.39 0.15
CA TYR A 154 -0.33 -4.91 -0.03
C TYR A 154 -0.67 -5.25 -1.49
N ASN A 155 0.33 -5.53 -2.33
CA ASN A 155 0.15 -6.03 -3.71
C ASN A 155 -0.69 -5.12 -4.65
N LEU A 156 -0.59 -3.80 -4.45
CA LEU A 156 -1.27 -2.73 -5.20
C LEU A 156 -0.32 -1.98 -6.15
N TYR A 157 0.85 -2.54 -6.46
CA TYR A 157 1.92 -1.87 -7.19
C TYR A 157 2.44 -2.68 -8.39
N GLY A 158 1.51 -3.26 -9.17
CA GLY A 158 1.82 -4.02 -10.37
C GLY A 158 2.61 -5.32 -10.13
N LYS A 159 2.65 -6.21 -11.11
CA LYS A 159 3.36 -7.49 -11.01
C LYS A 159 4.84 -7.41 -11.42
N ASP A 160 5.19 -6.45 -12.25
CA ASP A 160 6.52 -6.31 -12.84
C ASP A 160 6.92 -4.83 -13.01
N ALA A 161 8.16 -4.61 -13.47
CA ALA A 161 8.71 -3.28 -13.66
C ALA A 161 7.95 -2.44 -14.70
N LYS A 162 7.32 -3.06 -15.70
CA LYS A 162 6.57 -2.34 -16.74
C LYS A 162 5.23 -1.84 -16.19
N GLU A 163 4.50 -2.69 -15.48
CA GLU A 163 3.26 -2.27 -14.82
C GLU A 163 3.53 -1.20 -13.76
N ARG A 164 4.62 -1.32 -12.98
CA ARG A 164 5.05 -0.28 -12.03
C ARG A 164 5.32 1.06 -12.70
N ALA A 165 6.04 1.07 -13.81
CA ALA A 165 6.32 2.30 -14.55
C ALA A 165 5.04 3.00 -15.04
N LEU A 166 4.03 2.23 -15.49
CA LEU A 166 2.73 2.79 -15.85
C LEU A 166 1.98 3.35 -14.63
N ILE A 167 1.95 2.61 -13.53
CA ILE A 167 1.34 3.07 -12.26
C ILE A 167 2.01 4.36 -11.77
N ASP A 168 3.33 4.45 -11.83
CA ASP A 168 4.08 5.64 -11.42
C ASP A 168 3.73 6.84 -12.29
N MET A 169 3.78 6.69 -13.62
CA MET A 169 3.40 7.75 -14.56
C MET A 169 1.97 8.26 -14.31
N TYR A 170 1.03 7.35 -14.06
CA TYR A 170 -0.36 7.71 -13.79
C TYR A 170 -0.52 8.40 -12.44
N THR A 171 0.12 7.90 -11.39
CA THR A 171 0.01 8.46 -10.05
C THR A 171 0.72 9.80 -9.90
N GLU A 172 1.80 10.06 -10.64
CA GLU A 172 2.42 11.39 -10.73
C GLU A 172 1.51 12.39 -11.47
N GLY A 173 0.84 11.97 -12.56
CA GLY A 173 -0.15 12.81 -13.22
C GLY A 173 -1.36 13.15 -12.32
N VAL A 174 -1.80 12.18 -11.51
CA VAL A 174 -2.81 12.42 -10.46
C VAL A 174 -2.29 13.41 -9.41
N ALA A 175 -1.05 13.24 -8.96
CA ALA A 175 -0.44 14.11 -7.97
C ALA A 175 -0.30 15.55 -8.46
N ASP A 176 0.04 15.79 -9.72
CA ASP A 176 0.14 17.13 -10.29
C ASP A 176 -1.19 17.90 -10.22
N LEU A 177 -2.30 17.27 -10.65
CA LEU A 177 -3.62 17.91 -10.57
C LEU A 177 -4.10 18.02 -9.12
N GLY A 178 -3.88 16.97 -8.33
CA GLY A 178 -4.21 16.93 -6.91
C GLY A 178 -3.52 18.04 -6.12
N GLU A 179 -2.24 18.34 -6.43
CA GLU A 179 -1.47 19.43 -5.81
C GLU A 179 -2.10 20.80 -6.11
N MET A 180 -2.56 21.02 -7.34
CA MET A 180 -3.22 22.29 -7.68
C MET A 180 -4.49 22.48 -6.86
N ILE A 181 -5.29 21.42 -6.67
CA ILE A 181 -6.51 21.46 -5.85
C ILE A 181 -6.18 21.61 -4.36
N LEU A 182 -5.18 20.88 -3.87
CA LEU A 182 -4.72 20.92 -2.48
C LEU A 182 -4.32 22.33 -2.03
N LEU A 183 -3.66 23.09 -2.91
CA LEU A 183 -3.14 24.42 -2.60
C LEU A 183 -4.19 25.53 -2.80
N LEU A 184 -5.36 25.24 -3.37
CA LEU A 184 -6.41 26.25 -3.57
C LEU A 184 -6.81 27.02 -2.30
N PRO A 185 -6.95 26.39 -1.12
CA PRO A 185 -7.30 27.12 0.10
C PRO A 185 -6.24 28.13 0.55
N LEU A 186 -4.97 27.94 0.15
CA LEU A 186 -3.87 28.84 0.47
C LEU A 186 -3.66 29.95 -0.58
N CYS A 187 -4.42 29.92 -1.67
CA CYS A 187 -4.30 30.91 -2.74
C CYS A 187 -4.83 32.28 -2.26
N PRO A 188 -4.14 33.39 -2.55
CA PRO A 188 -4.63 34.73 -2.27
C PRO A 188 -6.03 34.96 -2.87
N PRO A 189 -6.96 35.66 -2.17
CA PRO A 189 -8.34 35.82 -2.63
C PRO A 189 -8.46 36.40 -4.05
N ASN A 190 -7.57 37.31 -4.43
CA ASN A 190 -7.54 37.96 -5.74
C ASN A 190 -7.06 37.05 -6.88
N GLU A 191 -6.44 35.91 -6.59
CA GLU A 191 -5.93 34.95 -7.58
C GLU A 191 -6.77 33.67 -7.66
N LYS A 192 -7.67 33.46 -6.70
CA LYS A 192 -8.41 32.22 -6.51
C LYS A 192 -9.25 31.84 -7.74
N ASP A 193 -9.97 32.79 -8.33
CA ASP A 193 -10.82 32.53 -9.49
C ASP A 193 -10.00 32.11 -10.72
N ALA A 194 -8.86 32.78 -10.96
CA ALA A 194 -7.95 32.43 -12.04
C ALA A 194 -7.35 31.03 -11.82
N LYS A 195 -7.00 30.68 -10.57
CA LYS A 195 -6.48 29.36 -10.23
C LYS A 195 -7.52 28.26 -10.42
N VAL A 196 -8.75 28.50 -9.98
CA VAL A 196 -9.88 27.58 -10.19
C VAL A 196 -10.14 27.38 -11.69
N ALA A 197 -10.17 28.46 -12.49
CA ALA A 197 -10.33 28.37 -13.94
C ALA A 197 -9.22 27.53 -14.59
N SER A 198 -7.95 27.73 -14.17
CA SER A 198 -6.82 26.93 -14.65
C SER A 198 -6.95 25.44 -14.29
N ILE A 199 -7.43 25.12 -13.09
CA ILE A 199 -7.65 23.72 -12.67
C ILE A 199 -8.77 23.09 -13.50
N LYS A 200 -9.88 23.80 -13.74
CA LYS A 200 -10.99 23.30 -14.57
C LYS A 200 -10.54 23.04 -16.01
N GLU A 201 -9.76 23.96 -16.58
CA GLU A 201 -9.17 23.82 -17.91
C GLU A 201 -8.27 22.58 -17.99
N LYS A 202 -7.29 22.45 -17.08
CA LYS A 202 -6.36 21.31 -17.07
C LYS A 202 -7.07 19.98 -16.79
N SER A 203 -8.08 19.98 -15.93
CA SER A 203 -8.90 18.79 -15.68
C SER A 203 -9.54 18.31 -16.99
N THR A 204 -10.20 19.24 -17.71
CA THR A 204 -10.99 18.93 -18.91
C THR A 204 -10.14 18.63 -20.14
N ASN A 205 -9.01 19.32 -20.31
CA ASN A 205 -8.25 19.27 -21.56
C ASN A 205 -6.96 18.44 -21.47
N ARG A 206 -6.47 18.14 -20.26
CA ARG A 206 -5.19 17.43 -20.06
C ARG A 206 -5.37 16.11 -19.32
N TYR A 207 -5.82 16.15 -18.07
CA TYR A 207 -5.72 14.99 -17.18
C TYR A 207 -6.86 13.98 -17.40
N LEU A 208 -8.13 14.40 -17.32
CA LEU A 208 -9.25 13.47 -17.46
C LEU A 208 -9.31 12.79 -18.84
N PRO A 209 -9.06 13.49 -19.97
CA PRO A 209 -8.98 12.83 -21.28
C PRO A 209 -7.87 11.78 -21.38
N ALA A 210 -6.73 12.00 -20.70
CA ALA A 210 -5.63 11.05 -20.72
C ALA A 210 -6.03 9.72 -20.05
N PHE A 211 -6.64 9.77 -18.87
CA PHE A 211 -7.10 8.58 -18.16
C PHE A 211 -8.30 7.91 -18.85
N GLU A 212 -9.25 8.67 -19.38
CA GLU A 212 -10.35 8.15 -20.19
C GLU A 212 -9.83 7.38 -21.42
N LYS A 213 -8.80 7.93 -22.09
CA LYS A 213 -8.13 7.26 -23.22
C LYS A 213 -7.42 5.98 -22.79
N VAL A 214 -6.78 5.94 -21.63
CA VAL A 214 -6.16 4.71 -21.09
C VAL A 214 -7.22 3.62 -20.97
N LEU A 215 -8.31 3.88 -20.22
CA LEU A 215 -9.40 2.92 -20.04
C LEU A 215 -9.99 2.45 -21.37
N LYS A 216 -10.18 3.38 -22.33
CA LYS A 216 -10.69 3.07 -23.67
C LYS A 216 -9.73 2.21 -24.48
N SER A 217 -8.42 2.39 -24.32
CA SER A 217 -7.41 1.73 -25.16
C SER A 217 -7.37 0.22 -24.98
N HIS A 218 -7.62 -0.26 -23.77
CA HIS A 218 -7.60 -1.69 -23.43
C HIS A 218 -8.99 -2.24 -23.07
N GLY A 219 -9.98 -1.39 -22.77
CA GLY A 219 -11.35 -1.81 -22.47
C GLY A 219 -11.48 -2.67 -21.21
N GLN A 220 -10.59 -2.46 -20.24
CA GLN A 220 -10.54 -3.24 -18.99
C GLN A 220 -11.11 -2.43 -17.83
N ASP A 221 -11.26 -3.10 -16.70
CA ASP A 221 -11.94 -2.58 -15.53
C ASP A 221 -11.08 -1.66 -14.66
N TYR A 222 -9.77 -1.81 -14.75
CA TYR A 222 -8.74 -1.10 -13.99
C TYR A 222 -7.69 -0.51 -14.95
N LEU A 223 -6.97 0.52 -14.50
CA LEU A 223 -6.00 1.26 -15.31
C LEU A 223 -4.81 0.41 -15.78
N VAL A 224 -4.39 -0.58 -14.98
CA VAL A 224 -3.19 -1.39 -15.26
C VAL A 224 -3.46 -2.86 -14.95
N GLY A 225 -3.11 -3.74 -15.89
CA GLY A 225 -3.06 -5.20 -15.68
C GLY A 225 -4.40 -5.86 -15.33
N ASN A 226 -5.53 -5.20 -15.60
CA ASN A 226 -6.89 -5.61 -15.20
C ASN A 226 -7.01 -6.02 -13.71
N LYS A 227 -6.24 -5.36 -12.83
CA LYS A 227 -6.23 -5.61 -11.40
C LYS A 227 -6.19 -4.27 -10.67
N LEU A 228 -6.88 -4.19 -9.52
CA LEU A 228 -6.81 -3.01 -8.66
C LEU A 228 -5.35 -2.70 -8.30
N SER A 229 -4.98 -1.44 -8.50
CA SER A 229 -3.69 -0.86 -8.13
C SER A 229 -3.89 0.45 -7.38
N ARG A 230 -2.81 1.00 -6.83
CA ARG A 230 -2.85 2.33 -6.22
C ARG A 230 -3.22 3.43 -7.22
N ALA A 231 -2.99 3.23 -8.52
CA ALA A 231 -3.36 4.20 -9.54
C ALA A 231 -4.89 4.39 -9.60
N ASP A 232 -5.65 3.29 -9.51
CA ASP A 232 -7.12 3.35 -9.49
C ASP A 232 -7.63 4.06 -8.23
N ILE A 233 -7.04 3.74 -7.07
CA ILE A 233 -7.43 4.32 -5.77
C ILE A 233 -7.16 5.83 -5.75
N GLN A 234 -5.95 6.24 -6.12
CA GLN A 234 -5.56 7.66 -6.15
C GLN A 234 -6.33 8.45 -7.22
N LEU A 235 -6.61 7.85 -8.38
CA LEU A 235 -7.45 8.50 -9.40
C LEU A 235 -8.88 8.69 -8.88
N VAL A 236 -9.47 7.68 -8.23
CA VAL A 236 -10.82 7.80 -7.69
C VAL A 236 -10.91 8.82 -6.56
N GLU A 237 -9.91 8.86 -5.66
CA GLU A 237 -9.78 9.95 -4.69
C GLU A 237 -9.80 11.33 -5.38
N LEU A 238 -8.97 11.51 -6.42
CA LEU A 238 -8.94 12.75 -7.20
C LEU A 238 -10.29 13.08 -7.86
N LEU A 239 -11.02 12.07 -8.38
CA LEU A 239 -12.34 12.29 -8.98
C LEU A 239 -13.37 12.80 -7.95
N TYR A 240 -13.28 12.40 -6.68
CA TYR A 240 -14.08 13.01 -5.62
C TYR A 240 -13.73 14.48 -5.42
N TYR A 241 -12.45 14.85 -5.44
CA TYR A 241 -12.04 16.27 -5.33
C TYR A 241 -12.47 17.10 -6.54
N VAL A 242 -12.41 16.53 -7.74
CA VAL A 242 -12.90 17.18 -8.97
C VAL A 242 -14.40 17.42 -8.90
N GLU A 243 -15.19 16.45 -8.41
CA GLU A 243 -16.64 16.64 -8.22
C GLU A 243 -16.98 17.68 -7.15
N GLU A 244 -16.23 17.72 -6.06
CA GLU A 244 -16.38 18.74 -5.01
C GLU A 244 -16.07 20.15 -5.54
N LEU A 245 -15.15 20.26 -6.50
CA LEU A 245 -14.82 21.52 -7.18
C LEU A 245 -15.90 21.93 -8.19
N ASP A 246 -16.29 21.02 -9.07
CA ASP A 246 -17.34 21.21 -10.06
C ASP A 246 -17.80 19.85 -10.64
N PRO A 247 -19.01 19.37 -10.33
CA PRO A 247 -19.49 18.05 -10.76
C PRO A 247 -19.69 17.95 -12.27
N SER A 248 -19.82 19.08 -12.99
CA SER A 248 -19.99 19.07 -14.45
C SER A 248 -18.74 18.62 -15.19
N LEU A 249 -17.56 18.71 -14.57
CA LEU A 249 -16.27 18.34 -15.18
C LEU A 249 -16.19 16.85 -15.54
N LEU A 250 -16.95 15.99 -14.86
CA LEU A 250 -16.97 14.56 -15.17
C LEU A 250 -17.99 14.21 -16.25
N ALA A 251 -18.87 15.13 -16.68
CA ALA A 251 -20.02 14.82 -17.52
C ALA A 251 -19.67 14.04 -18.80
N ASN A 252 -18.54 14.38 -19.43
CA ASN A 252 -18.11 13.82 -20.71
C ASN A 252 -17.14 12.62 -20.60
N PHE A 253 -16.92 12.09 -19.39
CA PHE A 253 -15.96 11.01 -19.12
C PHE A 253 -16.66 9.76 -18.55
N PRO A 254 -17.44 9.01 -19.36
CA PRO A 254 -18.23 7.89 -18.88
C PRO A 254 -17.38 6.74 -18.31
N LEU A 255 -16.19 6.47 -18.84
CA LEU A 255 -15.34 5.39 -18.32
C LEU A 255 -14.75 5.76 -16.96
N LEU A 256 -14.37 7.03 -16.76
CA LEU A 256 -13.97 7.52 -15.44
C LEU A 256 -15.10 7.44 -14.40
N LYS A 257 -16.34 7.77 -14.78
CA LYS A 257 -17.51 7.57 -13.90
C LYS A 257 -17.72 6.09 -13.55
N ALA A 258 -17.54 5.20 -14.53
CA ALA A 258 -17.64 3.75 -14.31
C ALA A 258 -16.54 3.25 -13.38
N LEU A 259 -15.29 3.67 -13.56
CA LEU A 259 -14.18 3.36 -12.66
C LEU A 259 -14.46 3.85 -11.23
N LYS A 260 -14.87 5.12 -11.09
CA LYS A 260 -15.27 5.70 -9.79
C LYS A 260 -16.32 4.84 -9.11
N THR A 261 -17.39 4.49 -9.82
CA THR A 261 -18.48 3.66 -9.27
C THR A 261 -17.97 2.29 -8.83
N ARG A 262 -17.16 1.63 -9.66
CA ARG A 262 -16.62 0.29 -9.39
C ARG A 262 -15.73 0.28 -8.16
N VAL A 263 -14.75 1.18 -8.08
CA VAL A 263 -13.80 1.26 -6.96
C VAL A 263 -14.52 1.70 -5.69
N SER A 264 -15.43 2.68 -5.76
CA SER A 264 -16.23 3.10 -4.60
C SER A 264 -17.15 2.01 -4.04
N ASN A 265 -17.49 1.00 -4.84
CA ASN A 265 -18.29 -0.15 -4.42
C ASN A 265 -17.48 -1.32 -3.85
N LEU A 266 -16.14 -1.27 -3.90
CA LEU A 266 -15.31 -2.26 -3.21
C LEU A 266 -15.63 -2.22 -1.70
N PRO A 267 -15.80 -3.36 -1.01
CA PRO A 267 -16.26 -3.36 0.38
C PRO A 267 -15.44 -2.47 1.32
N THR A 268 -14.11 -2.48 1.18
CA THR A 268 -13.18 -1.68 1.98
C THR A 268 -13.29 -0.19 1.70
N VAL A 269 -13.34 0.21 0.43
CA VAL A 269 -13.51 1.61 0.00
C VAL A 269 -14.92 2.12 0.36
N LYS A 270 -15.95 1.30 0.15
CA LYS A 270 -17.33 1.63 0.50
C LYS A 270 -17.46 1.90 2.00
N LYS A 271 -16.84 1.06 2.85
CA LYS A 271 -16.74 1.29 4.31
C LYS A 271 -16.04 2.62 4.61
N PHE A 272 -14.94 2.92 3.91
CA PHE A 272 -14.21 4.18 4.09
C PHE A 272 -14.98 5.42 3.63
N LEU A 273 -15.90 5.29 2.68
CA LEU A 273 -16.75 6.39 2.22
C LEU A 273 -17.96 6.66 3.13
N GLN A 274 -18.32 5.73 4.03
CA GLN A 274 -19.43 5.92 4.95
C GLN A 274 -19.13 6.97 6.04
N PRO A 275 -20.17 7.63 6.60
CA PRO A 275 -20.02 8.43 7.80
C PRO A 275 -19.37 7.66 8.95
N GLY A 276 -18.52 8.35 9.73
CA GLY A 276 -17.81 7.74 10.87
C GLY A 276 -16.48 7.07 10.50
N SER A 277 -16.10 7.03 9.23
CA SER A 277 -14.75 6.62 8.82
C SER A 277 -13.70 7.69 9.14
N GLN A 278 -12.43 7.33 8.95
CA GLN A 278 -11.30 8.25 9.08
C GLN A 278 -11.08 9.16 7.85
N ARG A 279 -11.97 9.12 6.84
CA ARG A 279 -11.93 10.04 5.69
C ARG A 279 -12.17 11.47 6.17
N LYS A 280 -11.33 12.42 5.75
CA LYS A 280 -11.43 13.81 6.22
C LYS A 280 -12.33 14.63 5.29
N PRO A 281 -13.10 15.59 5.82
CA PRO A 281 -13.91 16.49 5.00
C PRO A 281 -13.04 17.49 4.23
N PRO A 282 -13.59 18.21 3.22
CA PRO A 282 -12.92 19.35 2.61
C PRO A 282 -12.46 20.37 3.66
N MET A 283 -11.40 21.12 3.35
CA MET A 283 -10.84 22.13 4.25
C MET A 283 -11.84 23.27 4.44
N ASP A 284 -12.18 23.59 5.69
CA ASP A 284 -12.89 24.82 6.06
C ASP A 284 -11.91 25.89 6.57
N GLU A 285 -12.39 27.11 6.78
CA GLU A 285 -11.57 28.24 7.22
C GLU A 285 -10.91 27.99 8.59
N LYS A 286 -11.63 27.33 9.51
CA LYS A 286 -11.12 27.02 10.84
C LYS A 286 -9.94 26.04 10.75
N LYS A 287 -10.08 24.97 9.97
CA LYS A 287 -9.04 23.97 9.72
C LYS A 287 -7.86 24.53 8.96
N LEU A 288 -8.11 25.47 8.05
CA LEU A 288 -7.05 26.19 7.37
C LEU A 288 -6.22 27.02 8.36
N GLU A 289 -6.86 27.75 9.27
CA GLU A 289 -6.17 28.54 10.28
C GLU A 289 -5.40 27.66 11.29
N GLU A 290 -6.00 26.56 11.73
CA GLU A 290 -5.31 25.54 12.55
C GLU A 290 -4.04 25.04 11.84
N ALA A 291 -4.14 24.70 10.55
CA ALA A 291 -3.01 24.25 9.75
C ALA A 291 -1.95 25.35 9.58
N LYS A 292 -2.36 26.59 9.29
CA LYS A 292 -1.43 27.74 9.16
C LYS A 292 -0.65 27.96 10.44
N ASN A 293 -1.31 27.91 11.59
CA ASN A 293 -0.67 28.03 12.89
C ASN A 293 0.35 26.90 13.11
N ILE A 294 -0.08 25.63 13.00
CA ILE A 294 0.78 24.45 13.23
C ILE A 294 2.03 24.49 12.33
N PHE A 295 1.85 24.77 11.04
CA PHE A 295 2.93 24.74 10.05
C PHE A 295 3.63 26.09 9.86
N ARG A 296 3.25 27.12 10.64
CA ARG A 296 3.81 28.47 10.58
C ARG A 296 3.76 29.05 9.15
N ILE A 297 2.67 28.79 8.44
CA ILE A 297 2.42 29.30 7.08
C ILE A 297 1.90 30.74 7.20
N LYS A 298 2.57 31.65 6.52
CA LYS A 298 2.22 33.08 6.46
C LYS A 298 1.09 33.33 5.46
#